data_AF-A0A0C5C1Z2-F1
#
_entry.id   AF-A0A0C5C1Z2-F1
#
_cell.length_a   1.000
_cell.length_b   1.000
_cell.length_c   1.000
_cell.angle_alpha   90.00
_cell.angle_beta   90.00
_cell.angle_gamma   90.00
#
_symmetry.space_group_name_H-M   'P 1'
#
loop_
_entity.id
_entity.type
_entity.pdbx_description
1 polymer ?
#
loop_
_entity_poly.entity_id
_entity_poly.type
_entity_poly.pdbx_seq_one_letter_code
_entity_poly.pdbx_strand_id
1 'polypeptide(L)'
;MGTTAGDMIDTDYDGIADHLDQCPTIAERYNKFQDEDGCPDSIIHQAIGDSDGDGIPDDVDECPTAKETYNKFKDFDGCPDFVADNKISADSDGDGIVDYLDLCPTRPETYNGFQDLDGCPDNSVSKLDSDMDGILDVSDVCPLEAETYNKFQDLDGCPDSTDSAKYDYTFPDTDGDGIEDRWDACIDEPENYNGNLDWDGCPDILGAESTTPVYADSDGDGYPDAVDSCPTKPETWNKYLDKDGCPDIAPEQQRFVHDNDLDDIINDEDLCPDDPEDYDGDRDTDGCPDP
;
A
#
# COMPACT_ATOMS: atom_id res chain seq x y z
N MET A 1 -9.30 -23.35 81.72
CA MET A 1 -10.66 -23.44 81.16
C MET A 1 -10.84 -24.90 80.77
N GLY A 2 -11.59 -25.66 81.56
CA GLY A 2 -11.89 -27.06 81.28
C GLY A 2 -13.25 -27.18 80.62
N THR A 3 -13.38 -28.12 79.70
CA THR A 3 -14.67 -28.58 79.18
C THR A 3 -14.66 -30.11 79.14
N THR A 4 -15.27 -30.70 80.15
CA THR A 4 -16.20 -31.85 80.06
C THR A 4 -15.82 -33.00 79.11
N ALA A 5 -15.03 -33.95 79.61
CA ALA A 5 -15.24 -35.38 79.34
C ALA A 5 -15.38 -36.05 80.72
N GLY A 6 -16.55 -36.64 80.97
CA GLY A 6 -16.88 -37.21 82.27
C GLY A 6 -16.18 -38.55 82.48
N ASP A 7 -15.66 -38.79 83.69
CA ASP A 7 -15.50 -40.09 84.38
C ASP A 7 -15.23 -41.33 83.49
N MET A 8 -14.37 -41.21 82.49
CA MET A 8 -13.92 -42.30 81.64
C MET A 8 -12.40 -42.39 81.75
N ILE A 9 -11.90 -43.62 81.87
CA ILE A 9 -10.47 -43.89 82.01
C ILE A 9 -9.80 -43.53 80.68
N ASP A 10 -8.75 -42.74 80.79
CA ASP A 10 -7.79 -42.36 79.74
C ASP A 10 -6.42 -42.71 80.36
N THR A 11 -5.87 -43.84 79.93
CA THR A 11 -4.74 -44.52 80.59
C THR A 11 -3.39 -43.89 80.21
N ASP A 12 -3.27 -43.28 79.03
CA ASP A 12 -2.05 -42.65 78.54
C ASP A 12 -2.12 -41.11 78.45
N TYR A 13 -3.28 -40.54 78.77
CA TYR A 13 -3.54 -39.12 78.95
C TYR A 13 -3.39 -38.29 77.68
N ASP A 14 -3.78 -38.86 76.54
CA ASP A 14 -3.75 -38.16 75.25
C ASP A 14 -5.03 -37.36 74.95
N GLY A 15 -6.06 -37.48 75.81
CA GLY A 15 -7.34 -36.78 75.67
C GLY A 15 -8.44 -37.59 75.00
N ILE A 16 -8.18 -38.83 74.59
CA ILE A 16 -9.14 -39.81 74.08
C ILE A 16 -9.38 -40.86 75.18
N ALA A 17 -10.64 -41.19 75.46
CA ALA A 17 -10.94 -42.18 76.49
C ALA A 17 -10.64 -43.61 75.99
N ASP A 18 -10.14 -44.51 76.84
CA ASP A 18 -9.70 -45.89 76.52
C ASP A 18 -10.69 -46.71 75.65
N HIS A 19 -12.00 -46.44 75.77
CA HIS A 19 -13.04 -47.14 75.00
C HIS A 19 -13.25 -46.62 73.56
N LEU A 20 -12.73 -45.44 73.26
CA LEU A 20 -12.70 -44.79 71.95
C LEU A 20 -11.30 -44.78 71.35
N ASP A 21 -10.29 -45.01 72.17
CA ASP A 21 -8.89 -45.11 71.80
C ASP A 21 -8.56 -46.51 71.24
N GLN A 22 -7.96 -46.56 70.06
CA GLN A 22 -7.48 -47.80 69.44
C GLN A 22 -6.17 -48.31 70.05
N CYS A 23 -5.40 -47.44 70.72
CA CYS A 23 -4.18 -47.73 71.43
C CYS A 23 -4.20 -47.22 72.90
N PRO A 24 -5.05 -47.79 73.80
CA PRO A 24 -5.32 -47.30 75.17
C PRO A 24 -4.15 -47.23 76.15
N THR A 25 -2.91 -47.45 75.72
CA THR A 25 -1.72 -47.43 76.58
C THR A 25 -0.56 -46.67 75.94
N ILE A 26 -0.77 -46.11 74.76
CA ILE A 26 0.23 -45.42 73.97
C ILE A 26 -0.39 -44.13 73.44
N ALA A 27 -0.08 -43.02 74.10
CA ALA A 27 -0.62 -41.72 73.77
C ALA A 27 -0.45 -41.35 72.28
N GLU A 28 -1.53 -40.83 71.69
CA GLU A 28 -1.55 -40.26 70.36
C GLU A 28 -0.48 -39.17 70.17
N ARG A 29 0.07 -39.11 68.95
CA ARG A 29 0.95 -38.03 68.52
C ARG A 29 0.22 -37.18 67.48
N TYR A 30 -0.44 -36.13 67.97
CA TYR A 30 -1.06 -35.07 67.16
C TYR A 30 -0.12 -34.48 66.09
N ASN A 31 -0.17 -35.05 64.89
CA ASN A 31 0.71 -34.74 63.77
C ASN A 31 -0.06 -34.35 62.49
N LYS A 32 -1.39 -34.21 62.58
CA LYS A 32 -2.34 -33.86 61.50
C LYS A 32 -2.60 -34.98 60.50
N PHE A 33 -2.13 -36.18 60.79
CA PHE A 33 -2.55 -37.41 60.15
C PHE A 33 -3.33 -38.18 61.21
N GLN A 34 -4.47 -38.76 60.86
CA GLN A 34 -5.33 -39.64 61.69
C GLN A 34 -5.45 -39.38 63.22
N ASP A 35 -5.29 -38.13 63.68
CA ASP A 35 -5.29 -37.71 65.10
C ASP A 35 -6.57 -38.02 65.92
N GLU A 36 -7.55 -38.73 65.36
CA GLU A 36 -8.84 -39.06 65.97
C GLU A 36 -8.93 -40.54 66.43
N ASP A 37 -7.94 -41.40 66.10
CA ASP A 37 -8.00 -42.84 66.39
C ASP A 37 -7.28 -43.26 67.69
N GLY A 38 -6.45 -42.40 68.27
CA GLY A 38 -5.72 -42.64 69.53
C GLY A 38 -4.44 -43.47 69.38
N CYS A 39 -4.04 -43.83 68.15
CA CYS A 39 -2.81 -44.57 67.90
C CYS A 39 -1.72 -43.71 67.24
N PRO A 40 -0.48 -43.63 67.80
CA PRO A 40 0.58 -42.83 67.22
C PRO A 40 0.89 -43.25 65.78
N ASP A 41 0.61 -42.35 64.83
CA ASP A 41 0.84 -42.64 63.43
C ASP A 41 2.33 -42.78 63.11
N SER A 42 2.68 -43.91 62.53
CA SER A 42 3.91 -44.06 61.77
C SER A 42 3.63 -43.76 60.31
N ILE A 43 4.11 -42.62 59.81
CA ILE A 43 4.16 -42.37 58.37
C ILE A 43 5.04 -43.47 57.77
N ILE A 44 4.43 -44.44 57.10
CA ILE A 44 5.15 -45.45 56.31
C ILE A 44 5.84 -44.69 55.19
N HIS A 45 7.07 -44.26 55.44
CA HIS A 45 7.99 -43.91 54.37
C HIS A 45 8.43 -45.23 53.76
N GLN A 46 7.58 -45.82 52.92
CA GLN A 46 8.11 -46.69 51.89
C GLN A 46 9.01 -45.78 51.06
N ALA A 47 10.32 -45.88 51.32
CA ALA A 47 11.34 -45.37 50.43
C ALA A 47 11.25 -46.24 49.18
N ILE A 48 10.26 -45.93 48.34
CA ILE A 48 10.18 -46.47 47.00
C ILE A 48 11.39 -45.88 46.29
N GLY A 49 12.25 -46.77 45.77
CA GLY A 49 13.43 -46.37 45.02
C GLY A 49 13.00 -45.61 43.77
N ASP A 50 13.88 -44.74 43.31
CA ASP A 50 13.81 -44.11 42.00
C ASP A 50 15.19 -44.36 41.40
N SER A 51 15.28 -45.46 40.65
CA SER A 51 16.54 -46.08 40.24
C SER A 51 17.26 -45.31 39.14
N ASP A 52 16.54 -44.51 38.34
CA ASP A 52 17.10 -43.64 37.31
C ASP A 52 16.97 -42.13 37.61
N GLY A 53 16.28 -41.77 38.69
CA GLY A 53 16.21 -40.43 39.23
C GLY A 53 15.33 -39.51 38.40
N ASP A 54 14.28 -40.01 37.77
CA ASP A 54 13.37 -39.22 36.95
C ASP A 54 12.21 -38.59 37.75
N GLY A 55 12.05 -38.98 39.02
CA GLY A 55 11.01 -38.48 39.93
C GLY A 55 9.75 -39.35 39.99
N ILE A 56 9.69 -40.44 39.21
CA ILE A 56 8.65 -41.46 39.24
C ILE A 56 9.20 -42.65 40.05
N PRO A 57 8.50 -43.09 41.11
CA PRO A 57 8.99 -44.22 41.89
C PRO A 57 8.97 -45.55 41.13
N ASP A 58 9.98 -46.41 41.34
CA ASP A 58 10.19 -47.71 40.66
C ASP A 58 8.96 -48.66 40.67
N ASP A 59 8.00 -48.48 41.58
CA ASP A 59 6.80 -49.32 41.69
C ASP A 59 5.66 -48.89 40.76
N VAL A 60 5.69 -47.64 40.28
CA VAL A 60 4.74 -47.05 39.33
C VAL A 60 5.39 -46.67 38.00
N ASP A 61 6.71 -46.79 37.91
CA ASP A 61 7.52 -46.60 36.70
C ASP A 61 7.44 -47.83 35.77
N GLU A 62 7.01 -47.64 34.51
CA GLU A 62 7.01 -48.69 33.48
C GLU A 62 8.42 -49.00 32.95
N CYS A 63 9.37 -48.08 33.14
CA CYS A 63 10.76 -48.15 32.76
C CYS A 63 11.75 -47.82 33.92
N PRO A 64 11.82 -48.62 35.01
CA PRO A 64 12.57 -48.34 36.26
C PRO A 64 14.09 -48.15 36.20
N THR A 65 14.68 -48.10 35.01
CA THR A 65 16.13 -47.93 34.83
C THR A 65 16.45 -46.95 33.70
N ALA A 66 15.43 -46.40 33.04
CA ALA A 66 15.54 -45.55 31.89
C ALA A 66 14.74 -44.27 32.14
N LYS A 67 15.46 -43.24 32.56
CA LYS A 67 14.93 -41.94 32.94
C LYS A 67 13.90 -41.40 31.94
N GLU A 68 12.71 -41.02 32.41
CA GLU A 68 11.68 -40.32 31.65
C GLU A 68 12.21 -39.07 30.92
N THR A 69 11.65 -38.83 29.73
CA THR A 69 11.90 -37.64 28.92
C THR A 69 10.65 -36.75 28.90
N TYR A 70 10.58 -35.81 29.85
CA TYR A 70 9.50 -34.81 29.95
C TYR A 70 9.35 -33.95 28.69
N ASN A 71 8.52 -34.40 27.75
CA ASN A 71 8.32 -33.80 26.43
C ASN A 71 6.83 -33.52 26.13
N LYS A 72 5.96 -33.60 27.15
CA LYS A 72 4.50 -33.44 27.10
C LYS A 72 3.77 -34.59 26.42
N PHE A 73 4.43 -35.72 26.22
CA PHE A 73 3.84 -36.93 25.68
C PHE A 73 4.14 -38.06 26.66
N LYS A 74 3.09 -38.49 27.35
CA LYS A 74 3.08 -39.53 28.39
C LYS A 74 4.15 -39.42 29.50
N ASP A 75 4.54 -38.21 29.86
CA ASP A 75 5.45 -37.88 30.99
C ASP A 75 5.12 -38.48 32.40
N PHE A 76 4.12 -39.36 32.54
CA PHE A 76 3.75 -40.03 33.79
C PHE A 76 3.93 -41.54 33.76
N ASP A 77 4.34 -42.14 32.63
CA ASP A 77 4.57 -43.59 32.55
C ASP A 77 6.00 -44.01 32.92
N GLY A 78 6.93 -43.05 33.03
CA GLY A 78 8.32 -43.30 33.44
C GLY A 78 9.21 -43.75 32.28
N CYS A 79 8.67 -43.84 31.06
CA CYS A 79 9.39 -44.32 29.91
C CYS A 79 9.82 -43.16 28.98
N PRO A 80 11.08 -43.14 28.51
CA PRO A 80 11.57 -42.10 27.61
C PRO A 80 10.84 -42.17 26.27
N ASP A 81 9.89 -41.26 26.08
CA ASP A 81 9.19 -41.10 24.83
C ASP A 81 9.93 -40.14 23.89
N PHE A 82 9.74 -40.36 22.59
CA PHE A 82 10.25 -39.48 21.54
C PHE A 82 9.08 -38.85 20.79
N VAL A 83 8.80 -37.58 21.06
CA VAL A 83 8.05 -36.75 20.12
C VAL A 83 9.02 -36.25 19.07
N ALA A 84 8.97 -36.83 17.87
CA ALA A 84 9.69 -36.26 16.74
C ALA A 84 9.28 -34.79 16.59
N ASP A 85 10.26 -33.91 16.66
CA ASP A 85 10.16 -32.45 16.66
C ASP A 85 9.66 -31.86 15.33
N ASN A 86 9.20 -32.70 14.40
CA ASN A 86 8.79 -32.32 13.05
C ASN A 86 9.81 -31.39 12.34
N LYS A 87 11.09 -31.40 12.75
CA LYS A 87 12.17 -30.79 11.96
C LYS A 87 12.40 -31.70 10.76
N ILE A 88 11.67 -31.40 9.68
CA ILE A 88 11.72 -32.13 8.40
C ILE A 88 13.10 -32.01 7.75
N SER A 89 13.88 -30.99 8.12
CA SER A 89 15.14 -30.62 7.49
C SER A 89 16.24 -30.40 8.53
N ALA A 90 17.46 -30.79 8.16
CA ALA A 90 18.66 -30.54 8.97
C ALA A 90 18.94 -29.02 9.04
N ASP A 91 19.48 -28.62 10.18
CA ASP A 91 19.85 -27.27 10.58
C ASP A 91 21.08 -27.48 11.48
N SER A 92 22.24 -27.47 10.83
CA SER A 92 23.50 -28.04 11.31
C SER A 92 24.23 -27.12 12.31
N ASP A 93 23.96 -25.82 12.28
CA ASP A 93 24.49 -24.85 13.22
C ASP A 93 23.44 -24.23 14.17
N GLY A 94 22.16 -24.51 13.95
CA GLY A 94 21.08 -24.23 14.89
C GLY A 94 20.63 -22.78 14.91
N ASP A 95 20.87 -22.03 13.82
CA ASP A 95 20.47 -20.62 13.73
C ASP A 95 18.99 -20.41 13.34
N GLY A 96 18.30 -21.49 12.95
CA GLY A 96 16.89 -21.49 12.58
C GLY A 96 16.63 -21.48 11.07
N ILE A 97 17.67 -21.37 10.25
CA ILE A 97 17.63 -21.57 8.80
C ILE A 97 18.03 -23.03 8.53
N VAL A 98 17.36 -23.64 7.57
CA VAL A 98 17.57 -25.06 7.24
C VAL A 98 18.72 -25.20 6.25
N ASP A 99 19.56 -26.24 6.38
CA ASP A 99 20.82 -26.43 5.63
C ASP A 99 20.71 -26.28 4.11
N TYR A 100 19.52 -26.50 3.53
CA TYR A 100 19.29 -26.37 2.08
C TYR A 100 18.96 -24.94 1.63
N LEU A 101 18.56 -24.06 2.55
CA LEU A 101 18.34 -22.62 2.35
C LEU A 101 19.49 -21.77 2.88
N ASP A 102 20.31 -22.35 3.75
CA ASP A 102 21.46 -21.71 4.40
C ASP A 102 22.69 -21.69 3.48
N LEU A 103 23.26 -20.51 3.24
CA LEU A 103 24.52 -20.34 2.50
C LEU A 103 25.75 -20.73 3.32
N CYS A 104 25.65 -20.74 4.64
CA CYS A 104 26.67 -21.11 5.59
C CYS A 104 26.22 -22.21 6.60
N PRO A 105 25.88 -23.45 6.17
CA PRO A 105 25.30 -24.54 7.01
C PRO A 105 26.11 -25.04 8.21
N THR A 106 27.24 -24.43 8.54
CA THR A 106 28.11 -24.83 9.65
C THR A 106 28.50 -23.64 10.53
N ARG A 107 27.98 -22.46 10.23
CA ARG A 107 28.32 -21.20 10.88
C ARG A 107 27.03 -20.42 11.08
N PRO A 108 26.57 -20.30 12.34
CA PRO A 108 25.26 -19.73 12.60
C PRO A 108 25.20 -18.25 12.20
N GLU A 109 24.08 -17.85 11.65
CA GLU A 109 23.71 -16.47 11.34
C GLU A 109 23.91 -15.54 12.54
N THR A 110 24.34 -14.31 12.26
CA THR A 110 24.39 -13.20 13.20
C THR A 110 23.31 -12.18 12.85
N TYR A 111 22.12 -12.37 13.43
CA TYR A 111 20.98 -11.45 13.32
C TYR A 111 21.34 -10.02 13.74
N ASN A 112 21.71 -9.19 12.76
CA ASN A 112 22.22 -7.83 12.97
C ASN A 112 21.49 -6.79 12.10
N GLY A 113 20.49 -7.23 11.32
CA GLY A 113 19.69 -6.38 10.42
C GLY A 113 20.26 -6.28 9.01
N PHE A 114 21.26 -7.09 8.67
CA PHE A 114 21.87 -7.15 7.34
C PHE A 114 21.95 -8.61 6.91
N GLN A 115 21.36 -8.91 5.74
CA GLN A 115 21.21 -10.25 5.15
C GLN A 115 20.83 -11.39 6.11
N ASP A 116 20.12 -11.10 7.20
CA ASP A 116 19.65 -12.07 8.23
C ASP A 116 18.83 -13.29 7.73
N LEU A 117 18.58 -13.41 6.42
CA LEU A 117 17.88 -14.53 5.78
C LEU A 117 18.80 -15.44 4.96
N ASP A 118 20.09 -15.10 4.84
CA ASP A 118 21.04 -15.83 4.01
C ASP A 118 21.76 -16.97 4.77
N GLY A 119 21.75 -16.92 6.11
CA GLY A 119 22.32 -17.94 7.00
C GLY A 119 23.80 -17.75 7.27
N CYS A 120 24.41 -16.69 6.76
CA CYS A 120 25.82 -16.40 6.91
C CYS A 120 26.09 -15.29 7.94
N PRO A 121 26.97 -15.51 8.93
CA PRO A 121 27.29 -14.48 9.92
C PRO A 121 27.95 -13.25 9.30
N ASP A 122 27.20 -12.15 9.35
CA ASP A 122 27.65 -10.84 8.90
C ASP A 122 28.36 -10.04 9.98
N ASN A 123 29.51 -9.43 9.61
CA ASN A 123 30.39 -8.76 10.56
C ASN A 123 30.16 -7.24 10.67
N SER A 124 29.47 -6.62 9.71
CA SER A 124 29.28 -5.17 9.70
C SER A 124 28.20 -4.71 8.74
N VAL A 125 27.19 -4.02 9.27
CA VAL A 125 26.40 -3.02 8.55
C VAL A 125 27.35 -1.91 8.08
N SER A 126 27.94 -2.09 6.90
CA SER A 126 28.68 -1.01 6.25
C SER A 126 27.67 0.06 5.89
N LYS A 127 27.69 1.19 6.62
CA LYS A 127 26.81 2.35 6.36
C LYS A 127 27.33 3.23 5.22
N LEU A 128 28.14 2.64 4.34
CA LEU A 128 28.70 3.33 3.20
C LEU A 128 27.65 3.28 2.10
N ASP A 129 27.38 4.44 1.53
CA ASP A 129 26.47 4.69 0.41
C ASP A 129 27.24 5.69 -0.46
N SER A 130 27.92 5.15 -1.46
CA SER A 130 28.97 5.81 -2.23
C SER A 130 28.41 6.75 -3.29
N ASP A 131 27.22 6.46 -3.83
CA ASP A 131 26.52 7.30 -4.80
C ASP A 131 25.33 8.09 -4.22
N MET A 132 25.01 7.87 -2.95
CA MET A 132 24.02 8.61 -2.16
C MET A 132 22.59 8.46 -2.67
N ASP A 133 22.25 7.30 -3.25
CA ASP A 133 20.91 7.01 -3.72
C ASP A 133 19.97 6.51 -2.62
N GLY A 134 20.50 6.21 -1.43
CA GLY A 134 19.76 5.73 -0.26
C GLY A 134 19.83 4.22 -0.04
N ILE A 135 20.48 3.48 -0.93
CA ILE A 135 20.81 2.06 -0.81
C ILE A 135 22.29 1.97 -0.38
N LEU A 136 22.58 1.12 0.59
CA LEU A 136 23.96 0.99 1.08
C LEU A 136 24.78 0.17 0.07
N ASP A 137 26.08 0.48 -0.11
CA ASP A 137 27.02 -0.23 -1.02
C ASP A 137 26.99 -1.76 -0.88
N VAL A 138 26.62 -2.25 0.31
CA VAL A 138 26.54 -3.67 0.64
C VAL A 138 25.25 -4.34 0.17
N SER A 139 24.21 -3.56 -0.08
CA SER A 139 22.90 -3.98 -0.61
C SER A 139 22.67 -3.46 -2.03
N ASP A 140 23.61 -2.69 -2.56
CA ASP A 140 23.58 -2.06 -3.87
C ASP A 140 24.36 -2.91 -4.89
N VAL A 141 23.70 -3.27 -6.00
CA VAL A 141 24.31 -4.00 -7.12
C VAL A 141 25.21 -3.09 -7.96
N CYS A 142 24.96 -1.78 -7.96
CA CYS A 142 25.70 -0.73 -8.65
C CYS A 142 26.22 0.37 -7.69
N PRO A 143 27.16 0.08 -6.75
CA PRO A 143 27.58 0.98 -5.65
C PRO A 143 28.18 2.35 -6.02
N LEU A 144 28.27 2.70 -7.30
CA LEU A 144 28.86 3.95 -7.78
C LEU A 144 27.90 4.70 -8.72
N GLU A 145 26.74 4.13 -9.03
CA GLU A 145 25.80 4.62 -10.01
C GLU A 145 24.40 4.68 -9.39
N ALA A 146 23.99 5.88 -9.01
CA ALA A 146 22.74 6.07 -8.28
C ALA A 146 21.51 5.51 -8.99
N GLU A 147 20.67 4.82 -8.22
CA GLU A 147 19.37 4.28 -8.63
C GLU A 147 18.45 5.33 -9.28
N THR A 148 17.66 4.85 -10.25
CA THR A 148 16.59 5.61 -10.89
C THR A 148 15.23 5.09 -10.42
N TYR A 149 14.69 5.70 -9.36
CA TYR A 149 13.36 5.39 -8.81
C TYR A 149 12.21 5.57 -9.83
N ASN A 150 11.90 4.50 -10.55
CA ASN A 150 10.96 4.48 -11.68
C ASN A 150 9.87 3.40 -11.52
N LYS A 151 9.79 2.75 -10.34
CA LYS A 151 8.90 1.64 -9.97
C LYS A 151 9.25 0.30 -10.62
N PHE A 152 10.45 0.18 -11.19
CA PHE A 152 10.96 -1.06 -11.74
C PHE A 152 12.31 -1.33 -11.09
N GLN A 153 12.35 -2.40 -10.30
CA GLN A 153 13.56 -2.84 -9.60
C GLN A 153 14.25 -1.81 -8.68
N ASP A 154 13.55 -0.74 -8.25
CA ASP A 154 14.01 0.32 -7.32
C ASP A 154 14.67 -0.12 -5.97
N LEU A 155 14.87 -1.42 -5.72
CA LEU A 155 15.52 -1.96 -4.51
C LEU A 155 16.89 -2.58 -4.81
N ASP A 156 17.33 -2.66 -6.07
CA ASP A 156 18.61 -3.28 -6.42
C ASP A 156 19.78 -2.28 -6.52
N GLY A 157 19.51 -0.98 -6.55
CA GLY A 157 20.53 0.07 -6.55
C GLY A 157 21.08 0.38 -7.93
N CYS A 158 20.55 -0.23 -8.99
CA CYS A 158 21.02 -0.02 -10.34
C CYS A 158 20.04 0.84 -11.16
N PRO A 159 20.54 1.86 -11.89
CA PRO A 159 19.68 2.71 -12.71
C PRO A 159 19.05 1.91 -13.86
N ASP A 160 17.77 1.60 -13.70
CA ASP A 160 16.97 0.93 -14.71
C ASP A 160 16.14 1.89 -15.57
N SER A 161 15.64 1.38 -16.71
CA SER A 161 14.75 2.14 -17.59
C SER A 161 13.50 1.32 -17.97
N THR A 162 12.32 1.90 -17.76
CA THR A 162 11.03 1.27 -18.08
C THR A 162 10.61 1.41 -19.54
N ASP A 163 11.43 2.07 -20.39
CA ASP A 163 11.18 2.22 -21.84
C ASP A 163 11.20 0.89 -22.60
N SER A 164 11.57 -0.21 -21.95
CA SER A 164 11.65 -1.54 -22.56
C SER A 164 10.73 -2.56 -21.89
N ALA A 165 9.56 -2.15 -21.41
CA ALA A 165 8.43 -3.08 -21.34
C ALA A 165 7.95 -3.42 -22.77
N LYS A 166 8.84 -4.07 -23.57
CA LYS A 166 8.42 -4.92 -24.66
C LYS A 166 7.59 -6.02 -24.00
N TYR A 167 6.28 -5.82 -23.97
CA TYR A 167 5.38 -6.92 -23.74
C TYR A 167 5.77 -8.01 -24.75
N ASP A 168 6.18 -9.19 -24.26
CA ASP A 168 6.51 -10.36 -25.10
C ASP A 168 5.33 -10.79 -25.99
N TYR A 169 4.17 -10.18 -25.80
CA TYR A 169 3.01 -10.29 -26.65
C TYR A 169 2.91 -9.10 -27.60
N THR A 170 3.27 -9.32 -28.86
CA THR A 170 2.97 -8.40 -29.97
C THR A 170 1.57 -8.73 -30.50
N PHE A 171 0.71 -7.73 -30.62
CA PHE A 171 -0.61 -7.92 -31.22
C PHE A 171 -0.47 -8.28 -32.72
N PRO A 172 -1.36 -9.11 -33.28
CA PRO A 172 -1.36 -9.41 -34.70
C PRO A 172 -1.53 -8.15 -35.56
N ASP A 173 -0.78 -8.11 -36.64
CA ASP A 173 -0.79 -7.13 -37.72
C ASP A 173 -0.66 -7.96 -39.00
N THR A 174 -1.81 -8.18 -39.67
CA THR A 174 -1.98 -9.19 -40.71
C THR A 174 -1.32 -8.80 -42.03
N ASP A 175 -1.35 -7.51 -42.38
CA ASP A 175 -0.76 -6.99 -43.61
C ASP A 175 0.61 -6.32 -43.40
N GLY A 176 1.01 -6.09 -42.15
CA GLY A 176 2.33 -5.62 -41.75
C GLY A 176 2.52 -4.12 -41.96
N ASP A 177 1.45 -3.33 -42.01
CA ASP A 177 1.53 -1.90 -42.22
C ASP A 177 1.91 -1.10 -40.95
N GLY A 178 1.89 -1.73 -39.77
CA GLY A 178 2.23 -1.14 -38.48
C GLY A 178 1.04 -0.69 -37.64
N ILE A 179 -0.19 -0.92 -38.12
CA ILE A 179 -1.45 -0.75 -37.39
C ILE A 179 -1.94 -2.15 -37.00
N GLU A 180 -2.19 -2.38 -35.72
CA GLU A 180 -2.66 -3.70 -35.26
C GLU A 180 -4.06 -4.02 -35.79
N ASP A 181 -4.37 -5.30 -36.04
CA ASP A 181 -5.66 -5.79 -36.55
C ASP A 181 -6.90 -5.28 -35.78
N ARG A 182 -6.72 -4.82 -34.53
CA ARG A 182 -7.78 -4.24 -33.70
C ARG A 182 -8.13 -2.80 -34.10
N TRP A 183 -7.15 -2.05 -34.59
CA TRP A 183 -7.26 -0.65 -35.00
C TRP A 183 -7.22 -0.46 -36.50
N ASP A 184 -6.89 -1.52 -37.25
CA ASP A 184 -6.93 -1.56 -38.70
C ASP A 184 -8.35 -1.88 -39.21
N ALA A 185 -8.91 -0.95 -40.00
CA ALA A 185 -10.20 -1.11 -40.66
C ALA A 185 -10.11 -1.98 -41.93
N CYS A 186 -8.91 -2.16 -42.49
CA CYS A 186 -8.58 -2.89 -43.69
C CYS A 186 -7.51 -3.97 -43.46
N ILE A 187 -7.69 -4.83 -42.44
CA ILE A 187 -6.87 -6.01 -42.01
C ILE A 187 -5.97 -6.72 -43.06
N ASP A 188 -6.37 -6.79 -44.34
CA ASP A 188 -5.63 -7.49 -45.40
C ASP A 188 -4.99 -6.54 -46.45
N GLU A 189 -5.12 -5.21 -46.30
CA GLU A 189 -4.69 -4.18 -47.26
C GLU A 189 -3.85 -3.10 -46.58
N PRO A 190 -2.52 -3.05 -46.82
CA PRO A 190 -1.64 -2.20 -46.06
C PRO A 190 -1.85 -0.72 -46.34
N GLU A 191 -1.81 0.09 -45.29
CA GLU A 191 -1.79 1.54 -45.34
C GLU A 191 -0.66 2.09 -46.23
N ASN A 192 -0.95 3.15 -46.97
CA ASN A 192 -0.01 3.79 -47.90
C ASN A 192 0.64 5.07 -47.35
N TYR A 193 0.23 5.53 -46.16
CA TYR A 193 0.83 6.61 -45.39
C TYR A 193 1.02 7.89 -46.22
N ASN A 194 -0.05 8.35 -46.87
CA ASN A 194 -0.02 9.50 -47.76
C ASN A 194 -0.39 10.84 -47.08
N GLY A 195 -0.60 10.84 -45.77
CA GLY A 195 -0.96 12.01 -44.96
C GLY A 195 -2.47 12.24 -44.85
N ASN A 196 -3.30 11.36 -45.40
CA ASN A 196 -4.75 11.39 -45.26
C ASN A 196 -5.21 10.10 -44.58
N LEU A 197 -5.73 10.24 -43.36
CA LEU A 197 -6.33 9.16 -42.58
C LEU A 197 -5.41 7.95 -42.31
N ASP A 198 -4.08 8.13 -42.37
CA ASP A 198 -3.02 7.16 -42.03
C ASP A 198 -3.10 6.43 -40.65
N TRP A 199 -4.16 6.63 -39.87
CA TRP A 199 -4.42 5.97 -38.58
C TRP A 199 -5.50 4.90 -38.66
N ASP A 200 -6.21 4.76 -39.79
CA ASP A 200 -7.33 3.82 -39.93
C ASP A 200 -6.96 2.47 -40.59
N GLY A 201 -5.72 2.33 -41.07
CA GLY A 201 -5.20 1.10 -41.69
C GLY A 201 -5.65 0.88 -43.12
N CYS A 202 -6.40 1.82 -43.72
CA CYS A 202 -6.96 1.66 -45.05
C CYS A 202 -6.25 2.55 -46.08
N PRO A 203 -5.75 2.00 -47.21
CA PRO A 203 -5.06 2.79 -48.21
C PRO A 203 -5.94 3.89 -48.80
N ASP A 204 -5.64 5.12 -48.40
CA ASP A 204 -6.42 6.28 -48.79
C ASP A 204 -6.04 6.84 -50.15
N ILE A 205 -6.97 7.61 -50.73
CA ILE A 205 -6.69 8.46 -51.89
C ILE A 205 -6.78 9.92 -51.47
N LEU A 206 -5.71 10.68 -51.72
CA LEU A 206 -5.76 12.13 -51.57
C LEU A 206 -6.91 12.68 -52.41
N GLY A 207 -7.88 13.32 -51.74
CA GLY A 207 -8.95 14.05 -52.40
C GLY A 207 -8.34 15.04 -53.38
N ALA A 208 -8.90 15.11 -54.60
CA ALA A 208 -8.38 15.98 -55.66
C ALA A 208 -8.17 17.40 -55.13
N GLU A 209 -6.99 17.98 -55.38
CA GLU A 209 -6.70 19.36 -55.00
C GLU A 209 -7.80 20.29 -55.55
N SER A 210 -8.28 21.21 -54.70
CA SER A 210 -9.31 22.15 -55.08
C SER A 210 -8.83 23.00 -56.25
N THR A 211 -9.37 22.77 -57.45
CA THR A 211 -9.07 23.56 -58.66
C THR A 211 -9.69 24.96 -58.61
N THR A 212 -10.05 25.46 -57.43
CA THR A 212 -10.56 26.81 -57.23
C THR A 212 -9.46 27.81 -57.61
N PRO A 213 -9.69 28.67 -58.61
CA PRO A 213 -8.74 29.72 -58.95
C PRO A 213 -8.47 30.56 -57.71
N VAL A 214 -7.19 30.74 -57.38
CA VAL A 214 -6.79 31.68 -56.33
C VAL A 214 -7.06 33.07 -56.88
N TYR A 215 -8.16 33.68 -56.45
CA TYR A 215 -8.41 35.10 -56.70
C TYR A 215 -7.64 35.91 -55.66
N ALA A 216 -7.13 37.08 -56.06
CA ALA A 216 -6.48 37.99 -55.12
C ALA A 216 -7.52 38.51 -54.11
N ASP A 217 -7.14 38.48 -52.84
CA ASP A 217 -7.88 38.98 -51.68
C ASP A 217 -6.84 39.74 -50.85
N SER A 218 -6.88 41.07 -50.95
CA SER A 218 -5.82 41.96 -50.50
C SER A 218 -5.89 42.28 -49.01
N ASP A 219 -7.04 42.11 -48.35
CA ASP A 219 -7.21 42.31 -46.90
C ASP A 219 -7.58 41.03 -46.14
N GLY A 220 -7.83 39.93 -46.84
CA GLY A 220 -7.98 38.59 -46.29
C GLY A 220 -9.33 38.34 -45.63
N ASP A 221 -10.36 39.08 -46.00
CA ASP A 221 -11.69 38.96 -45.41
C ASP A 221 -12.57 37.87 -46.07
N GLY A 222 -12.08 37.25 -47.14
CA GLY A 222 -12.74 36.18 -47.88
C GLY A 222 -13.50 36.63 -49.11
N TYR A 223 -13.57 37.94 -49.41
CA TYR A 223 -14.09 38.47 -50.66
C TYR A 223 -12.94 38.76 -51.64
N PRO A 224 -12.95 38.16 -52.84
CA PRO A 224 -11.95 38.51 -53.84
C PRO A 224 -12.00 39.99 -54.22
N ASP A 225 -10.85 40.63 -54.44
CA ASP A 225 -10.69 42.05 -54.84
C ASP A 225 -11.58 42.48 -56.02
N ALA A 226 -11.99 41.53 -56.86
CA ALA A 226 -12.84 41.76 -58.03
C ALA A 226 -14.33 41.93 -57.71
N VAL A 227 -14.79 41.42 -56.56
CA VAL A 227 -16.18 41.47 -56.09
C VAL A 227 -16.32 42.19 -54.75
N ASP A 228 -15.21 42.43 -54.08
CA ASP A 228 -15.13 43.23 -52.87
C ASP A 228 -15.35 44.72 -53.17
N SER A 229 -16.28 45.34 -52.43
CA SER A 229 -16.56 46.77 -52.51
C SER A 229 -15.50 47.61 -51.81
N CYS A 230 -14.74 47.03 -50.88
CA CYS A 230 -13.64 47.62 -50.14
C CYS A 230 -12.36 46.76 -50.16
N PRO A 231 -11.67 46.58 -51.32
CA PRO A 231 -10.53 45.65 -51.53
C PRO A 231 -9.26 45.82 -50.67
N THR A 232 -9.26 46.65 -49.65
CA THR A 232 -8.10 46.94 -48.79
C THR A 232 -8.49 47.10 -47.33
N LYS A 233 -9.76 46.93 -47.01
CA LYS A 233 -10.30 47.08 -45.67
C LYS A 233 -11.20 45.88 -45.39
N PRO A 234 -10.80 45.03 -44.44
CA PRO A 234 -11.53 43.79 -44.23
C PRO A 234 -12.93 44.06 -43.68
N GLU A 235 -13.90 43.29 -44.18
CA GLU A 235 -15.28 43.23 -43.71
C GLU A 235 -15.38 43.08 -42.17
N THR A 236 -16.38 43.74 -41.60
CA THR A 236 -16.72 43.64 -40.18
C THR A 236 -17.96 42.77 -40.01
N TRP A 237 -17.74 41.52 -39.60
CA TRP A 237 -18.79 40.52 -39.39
C TRP A 237 -19.65 40.84 -38.16
N ASN A 238 -20.67 41.68 -38.35
CA ASN A 238 -21.55 42.18 -37.29
C ASN A 238 -23.05 41.90 -37.56
N LYS A 239 -23.39 41.11 -38.60
CA LYS A 239 -24.76 40.77 -39.07
C LYS A 239 -25.47 41.89 -39.81
N TYR A 240 -24.79 43.01 -40.05
CA TYR A 240 -25.24 44.12 -40.86
C TYR A 240 -24.31 44.20 -42.08
N LEU A 241 -24.93 44.24 -43.26
CA LEU A 241 -24.29 44.23 -44.60
C LEU A 241 -23.02 43.38 -44.83
N ASP A 242 -22.80 42.27 -44.10
CA ASP A 242 -21.61 41.36 -44.24
C ASP A 242 -21.38 40.69 -45.62
N LYS A 243 -22.08 41.13 -46.67
CA LYS A 243 -22.05 40.59 -48.02
C LYS A 243 -21.39 41.49 -49.05
N ASP A 244 -21.01 42.71 -48.68
CA ASP A 244 -20.43 43.66 -49.62
C ASP A 244 -18.91 43.77 -49.53
N GLY A 245 -18.29 43.16 -48.51
CA GLY A 245 -16.83 43.15 -48.30
C GLY A 245 -16.34 44.44 -47.64
N CYS A 246 -17.24 45.28 -47.14
CA CYS A 246 -16.90 46.58 -46.59
C CYS A 246 -17.17 46.64 -45.09
N PRO A 247 -16.20 47.08 -44.27
CA PRO A 247 -16.43 47.25 -42.85
C PRO A 247 -17.54 48.26 -42.59
N ASP A 248 -18.54 47.84 -41.83
CA ASP A 248 -19.62 48.68 -41.36
C ASP A 248 -19.85 48.56 -39.84
N ILE A 249 -20.82 49.33 -39.34
CA ILE A 249 -21.22 49.31 -37.93
C ILE A 249 -22.73 49.12 -37.89
N ALA A 250 -23.17 48.05 -37.20
CA ALA A 250 -24.58 47.78 -37.00
C ALA A 250 -25.28 48.98 -36.33
N PRO A 251 -26.51 49.36 -36.75
CA PRO A 251 -27.21 50.53 -36.18
C PRO A 251 -27.41 50.49 -34.66
N GLU A 252 -27.49 49.29 -34.08
CA GLU A 252 -27.56 49.10 -32.64
C GLU A 252 -26.25 49.44 -31.93
N GLN A 253 -25.11 49.22 -32.58
CA GLN A 253 -23.77 49.56 -32.08
C GLN A 253 -23.48 51.06 -32.21
N GLN A 254 -24.13 51.76 -33.15
CA GLN A 254 -23.97 53.21 -33.30
C GLN A 254 -24.50 54.00 -32.10
N ARG A 255 -25.53 53.50 -31.40
CA ARG A 255 -26.08 54.17 -30.20
C ARG A 255 -25.03 54.30 -29.10
N PHE A 256 -24.27 53.25 -28.86
CA PHE A 256 -23.22 53.18 -27.82
C PHE A 256 -21.92 53.91 -28.18
N VAL A 257 -21.75 54.35 -29.43
CA VAL A 257 -20.58 55.14 -29.86
C VAL A 257 -20.78 56.62 -29.55
N HIS A 258 -22.04 57.05 -29.37
CA HIS A 258 -22.43 58.44 -29.22
C HIS A 258 -23.17 58.72 -27.91
N ASP A 259 -23.17 57.80 -26.96
CA ASP A 259 -23.78 57.90 -25.63
C ASP A 259 -22.82 57.14 -24.69
N ASN A 260 -21.92 57.89 -24.05
CA ASN A 260 -20.74 57.37 -23.37
C ASN A 260 -21.07 56.81 -21.97
N ASP A 261 -22.00 57.43 -21.26
CA ASP A 261 -22.42 57.09 -19.90
C ASP A 261 -23.75 56.32 -19.84
N LEU A 262 -24.39 56.11 -21.00
CA LEU A 262 -25.55 55.26 -21.22
C LEU A 262 -26.81 55.76 -20.51
N ASP A 263 -26.99 57.08 -20.45
CA ASP A 263 -28.16 57.71 -19.88
C ASP A 263 -29.28 57.99 -20.91
N ASP A 264 -29.12 57.51 -22.15
CA ASP A 264 -29.99 57.69 -23.31
C ASP A 264 -29.98 59.12 -23.93
N ILE A 265 -29.06 60.00 -23.52
CA ILE A 265 -28.77 61.29 -24.16
C ILE A 265 -27.48 61.14 -24.97
N ILE A 266 -27.47 61.63 -26.22
CA ILE A 266 -26.27 61.51 -27.06
C ILE A 266 -25.23 62.55 -26.65
N ASN A 267 -23.95 62.20 -26.63
CA ASN A 267 -22.80 63.05 -26.29
C ASN A 267 -22.80 64.44 -26.96
N ASP A 268 -23.41 64.58 -28.15
CA ASP A 268 -23.50 65.86 -28.87
C ASP A 268 -24.59 66.80 -28.32
N GLU A 269 -25.59 66.25 -27.62
CA GLU A 269 -26.72 66.96 -26.98
C GLU A 269 -26.62 66.90 -25.43
N ASP A 270 -25.60 66.23 -24.91
CA ASP A 270 -25.32 66.04 -23.49
C ASP A 270 -24.30 67.07 -22.98
N LEU A 271 -24.63 67.77 -21.89
CA LEU A 271 -23.72 68.75 -21.26
C LEU A 271 -22.65 68.08 -20.38
N CYS A 272 -22.87 66.84 -19.91
CA CYS A 272 -21.95 66.05 -19.11
C CYS A 272 -21.77 64.62 -19.67
N PRO A 273 -21.17 64.44 -20.87
CA PRO A 273 -21.12 63.16 -21.60
C PRO A 273 -20.42 61.95 -20.94
N ASP A 274 -19.92 62.07 -19.72
CA ASP A 274 -19.28 60.98 -19.00
C ASP A 274 -19.94 60.72 -17.62
N ASP A 275 -20.93 61.52 -17.23
CA ASP A 275 -21.60 61.49 -15.94
C ASP A 275 -23.13 61.37 -16.16
N PRO A 276 -23.74 60.21 -15.86
CA PRO A 276 -25.12 59.94 -16.24
C PRO A 276 -26.12 60.82 -15.47
N GLU A 277 -27.13 61.32 -16.17
CA GLU A 277 -28.29 62.03 -15.62
C GLU A 277 -28.99 61.23 -14.50
N ASP A 278 -29.39 61.90 -13.42
CA ASP A 278 -29.98 61.25 -12.24
C ASP A 278 -31.51 61.25 -12.21
N TYR A 279 -32.15 61.88 -13.21
CA TYR A 279 -33.59 61.86 -13.49
C TYR A 279 -34.44 62.17 -12.25
N ASP A 280 -34.05 63.21 -11.51
CA ASP A 280 -34.65 63.59 -10.22
C ASP A 280 -35.85 64.56 -10.35
N GLY A 281 -36.10 65.06 -11.55
CA GLY A 281 -37.17 66.01 -11.87
C GLY A 281 -36.70 67.48 -11.95
N ASP A 282 -35.44 67.79 -11.66
CA ASP A 282 -34.77 69.03 -12.04
C ASP A 282 -33.94 68.77 -13.30
N ARG A 283 -34.13 69.64 -14.31
CA ARG A 283 -33.40 69.68 -15.59
C ARG A 283 -32.92 68.36 -16.21
N ASP A 284 -33.68 67.26 -16.07
CA ASP A 284 -33.49 65.91 -16.66
C ASP A 284 -33.29 65.79 -18.20
N THR A 285 -33.10 66.89 -18.91
CA THR A 285 -32.90 66.93 -20.36
C THR A 285 -31.53 67.49 -20.76
N ASP A 286 -30.71 67.92 -19.79
CA ASP A 286 -29.39 68.49 -20.07
C ASP A 286 -28.25 67.46 -19.95
N GLY A 287 -28.52 66.24 -19.49
CA GLY A 287 -27.56 65.13 -19.46
C GLY A 287 -26.55 65.27 -18.33
N CYS A 288 -26.88 66.03 -17.29
CA CYS A 288 -25.99 66.31 -16.18
C CYS A 288 -26.69 66.01 -14.86
N PRO A 289 -26.08 65.22 -13.95
CA PRO A 289 -26.66 64.98 -12.63
C PRO A 289 -26.81 66.29 -11.85
N ASP A 290 -28.01 66.52 -11.32
CA ASP A 290 -28.36 67.73 -10.59
C ASP A 290 -28.18 67.60 -9.06
N PRO A 291 -28.03 68.71 -8.32
CA PRO A 291 -27.67 68.71 -6.88
C PRO A 291 -28.84 68.66 -5.88
#